data_AF-A0A5N5GZH7-F1
#
_entry.id   AF-A0A5N5GZH7-F1
#
_cell.length_a   1.000
_cell.length_b   1.000
_cell.length_c   1.000
_cell.angle_alpha   90.00
_cell.angle_beta   90.00
_cell.angle_gamma   90.00
#
_symmetry.space_group_name_H-M   'P 1'
#
loop_
_entity.id
_entity.type
_entity.pdbx_description
1 polymer ?
#
loop_
_entity_poly.entity_id
_entity_poly.type
_entity_poly.pdbx_seq_one_letter_code
_entity_poly.pdbx_strand_id
1 'polypeptide(L)'
;MAVPLVNLAPNLTVSKLCLGTTTFGEQNSLPESFRLLGGAVEAGINFFDSAEMYPVVQRAETQGTSEEYLGRWIRESKTPRNSVVLATKVTGPSGQMTWVRDGPKCLDAGNIADAIDGSLRRLQTDYIDLYQIHWPDRFVCRHIFVVVCKISAKFNYVPMFWETECDPTRQFCSIPMKEQLDSLGRAVDSGKIRYVGLSNETPYGVMKFVQVAERSTCRPKIVSLQVVYLMEFILSLKWISLLAYSPLAMGILSRKYFSHDEGPADAQLNVFRGKYSEGESRYNLSNHIIRAAAMSLHPVSLAIAFVLSRPLVASVIFGATKSWQLQEVLDGCKVELTPEVIAEINKVHKRFPNPCP
;
A
#
# COMPACT_ATOMS: atom_id res chain seq x y z
N MET A 1 -1.79 11.49 -23.66
CA MET A 1 -0.60 11.95 -22.90
C MET A 1 -0.25 10.86 -21.91
N ALA A 2 1.03 10.48 -21.83
CA ALA A 2 1.52 9.48 -20.89
C ALA A 2 1.46 9.97 -19.44
N VAL A 3 1.34 9.06 -18.48
CA VAL A 3 1.38 9.38 -17.05
C VAL A 3 2.71 10.07 -16.71
N PRO A 4 2.70 11.21 -15.99
CA PRO A 4 3.94 11.90 -15.60
C PRO A 4 4.85 11.02 -14.75
N LEU A 5 6.16 11.23 -14.88
CA LEU A 5 7.19 10.54 -14.10
C LEU A 5 7.72 11.42 -12.97
N VAL A 6 8.28 10.79 -11.94
CA VAL A 6 8.99 11.42 -10.82
C VAL A 6 10.14 10.52 -10.37
N ASN A 7 11.19 11.11 -9.80
CA ASN A 7 12.27 10.36 -9.21
C ASN A 7 11.90 9.96 -7.77
N LEU A 8 11.74 8.66 -7.53
CA LEU A 8 11.57 8.10 -6.18
C LEU A 8 12.90 8.03 -5.43
N ALA A 9 13.98 7.80 -6.17
CA ALA A 9 15.36 7.87 -5.70
C ALA A 9 16.25 8.38 -6.87
N PRO A 10 17.52 8.78 -6.63
CA PRO A 10 18.37 9.37 -7.67
C PRO A 10 18.44 8.59 -8.99
N ASN A 11 18.43 7.25 -8.93
CA ASN A 11 18.45 6.37 -10.10
C ASN A 11 17.21 5.47 -10.16
N LEU A 12 16.06 5.96 -9.69
CA LEU A 12 14.79 5.25 -9.74
C LEU A 12 13.65 6.22 -10.11
N THR A 13 13.30 6.23 -11.39
CA THR A 13 12.20 7.03 -11.93
C THR A 13 10.93 6.18 -12.03
N VAL A 14 9.85 6.65 -11.40
CA VAL A 14 8.55 5.97 -11.35
C VAL A 14 7.45 6.86 -11.91
N SER A 15 6.39 6.25 -12.44
CA SER A 15 5.17 6.96 -12.78
C SER A 15 4.46 7.49 -11.53
N LYS A 16 3.83 8.66 -11.64
CA LYS A 16 3.01 9.26 -10.57
C LYS A 16 1.80 8.41 -10.17
N LEU A 17 1.40 7.47 -11.02
CA LEU A 17 0.46 6.43 -10.69
C LEU A 17 1.19 5.09 -10.59
N CYS A 18 0.83 4.29 -9.59
CA CYS A 18 1.31 2.93 -9.40
C CYS A 18 0.11 1.99 -9.39
N LEU A 19 0.15 0.93 -10.20
CA LEU A 19 -0.91 -0.08 -10.19
C LEU A 19 -0.63 -1.08 -9.05
N GLY A 20 -1.46 -1.04 -8.02
CA GLY A 20 -1.50 -2.03 -6.95
C GLY A 20 -2.21 -3.31 -7.41
N THR A 21 -1.72 -4.44 -6.95
CA THR A 21 -2.13 -5.77 -7.44
C THR A 21 -2.94 -6.59 -6.43
N THR A 22 -3.42 -5.97 -5.35
CA THR A 22 -4.14 -6.65 -4.24
C THR A 22 -5.31 -7.53 -4.66
N THR A 23 -5.92 -7.30 -5.84
CA THR A 23 -7.09 -8.05 -6.34
C THR A 23 -6.72 -9.22 -7.26
N PHE A 24 -5.44 -9.36 -7.65
CA PHE A 24 -5.00 -10.31 -8.67
C PHE A 24 -4.85 -11.72 -8.09
N GLY A 25 -5.59 -12.67 -8.65
CA GLY A 25 -5.74 -14.01 -8.08
C GLY A 25 -6.95 -14.16 -7.15
N GLU A 26 -7.75 -13.10 -7.00
CA GLU A 26 -8.98 -13.10 -6.21
C GLU A 26 -10.17 -12.55 -7.02
N GLN A 27 -10.35 -11.23 -7.04
CA GLN A 27 -11.42 -10.59 -7.82
C GLN A 27 -11.06 -10.52 -9.31
N ASN A 28 -9.77 -10.58 -9.63
CA ASN A 28 -9.27 -10.60 -11.00
C ASN A 28 -8.63 -11.95 -11.30
N SER A 29 -9.14 -12.60 -12.34
CA SER A 29 -8.51 -13.75 -12.97
C SER A 29 -7.23 -13.33 -13.72
N LEU A 30 -6.38 -14.31 -14.05
CA LEU A 30 -5.13 -14.06 -14.78
C LEU A 30 -5.33 -13.24 -16.08
N PRO A 31 -6.29 -13.56 -16.99
CA PRO A 31 -6.49 -12.76 -18.20
C PRO A 31 -6.94 -11.32 -17.91
N GLU A 32 -7.70 -11.10 -16.84
CA GLU A 32 -8.15 -9.76 -16.44
C GLU A 32 -6.98 -8.94 -15.86
N SER A 33 -6.15 -9.56 -15.02
CA SER A 33 -4.91 -8.98 -14.52
C SER A 33 -3.97 -8.59 -15.67
N PHE A 34 -3.80 -9.46 -16.67
CA PHE A 34 -2.98 -9.17 -17.85
C PHE A 34 -3.51 -7.97 -18.64
N ARG A 35 -4.83 -7.88 -18.79
CA ARG A 35 -5.48 -6.74 -19.48
C ARG A 35 -5.25 -5.42 -18.73
N LEU A 36 -5.35 -5.44 -17.40
CA LEU A 36 -5.09 -4.26 -16.57
C LEU A 36 -3.61 -3.85 -16.60
N LEU A 37 -2.69 -4.81 -16.52
CA LEU A 37 -1.25 -4.56 -16.59
C LEU A 37 -0.84 -4.01 -17.97
N GLY A 38 -1.34 -4.60 -19.05
CA GLY A 38 -1.12 -4.12 -20.42
C GLY A 38 -1.63 -2.70 -20.62
N GLY A 39 -2.88 -2.42 -20.24
CA GLY A 39 -3.45 -1.08 -20.33
C GLY A 39 -2.72 -0.04 -19.48
N ALA A 40 -2.17 -0.44 -18.32
CA ALA A 40 -1.36 0.44 -17.49
C ALA A 40 -0.04 0.83 -18.19
N VAL A 41 0.68 -0.14 -18.76
CA VAL A 41 1.91 0.13 -19.52
C VAL A 41 1.63 1.01 -20.74
N GLU A 42 0.57 0.73 -21.49
CA GLU A 42 0.16 1.54 -22.65
C GLU A 42 -0.12 3.00 -22.27
N ALA A 43 -0.65 3.24 -21.06
CA ALA A 43 -0.87 4.58 -20.52
C ALA A 43 0.41 5.26 -19.99
N GLY A 44 1.56 4.57 -19.98
CA GLY A 44 2.84 5.06 -19.48
C GLY A 44 3.09 4.80 -17.99
N ILE A 45 2.33 3.91 -17.35
CA ILE A 45 2.60 3.46 -15.98
C ILE A 45 3.73 2.44 -16.02
N ASN A 46 4.81 2.73 -15.29
CA ASN A 46 5.94 1.82 -15.16
C ASN A 46 6.03 1.17 -13.77
N PHE A 47 5.22 1.61 -12.80
CA PHE A 47 5.38 1.24 -11.41
C PHE A 47 4.25 0.33 -10.90
N PHE A 48 4.61 -0.84 -10.37
CA PHE A 48 3.65 -1.87 -9.93
C PHE A 48 3.97 -2.34 -8.51
N ASP A 49 2.94 -2.43 -7.67
CA ASP A 49 3.06 -2.80 -6.25
C ASP A 49 2.34 -4.13 -5.97
N SER A 50 3.07 -5.08 -5.37
CA SER A 50 2.57 -6.38 -4.90
C SER A 50 3.03 -6.63 -3.46
N ALA A 51 2.72 -7.79 -2.89
CA ALA A 51 3.26 -8.28 -1.63
C ALA A 51 3.21 -9.81 -1.64
N GLU A 52 4.07 -10.47 -0.87
CA GLU A 52 4.03 -11.94 -0.79
C GLU A 52 2.69 -12.47 -0.28
N MET A 53 2.01 -11.73 0.60
CA MET A 53 0.73 -12.13 1.18
C MET A 53 -0.47 -11.92 0.26
N TYR A 54 -0.31 -11.21 -0.86
CA TYR A 54 -1.41 -10.89 -1.77
C TYR A 54 -1.88 -12.13 -2.53
N PRO A 55 -3.18 -12.22 -2.87
CA PRO A 55 -4.20 -11.16 -2.86
C PRO A 55 -4.94 -10.97 -1.53
N VAL A 56 -5.84 -9.97 -1.51
CA VAL A 56 -6.77 -9.68 -0.42
C VAL A 56 -8.19 -10.07 -0.88
N VAL A 57 -8.99 -10.83 -0.13
CA VAL A 57 -8.81 -11.28 1.27
C VAL A 57 -7.80 -12.41 1.42
N GLN A 58 -6.97 -12.33 2.46
CA GLN A 58 -5.83 -13.22 2.63
C GLN A 58 -6.27 -14.61 3.09
N ARG A 59 -5.77 -15.64 2.41
CA ARG A 59 -5.93 -17.05 2.78
C ARG A 59 -4.76 -17.89 2.25
N ALA A 60 -4.61 -19.10 2.77
CA ALA A 60 -3.52 -19.99 2.41
C ALA A 60 -3.50 -20.34 0.92
N GLU A 61 -4.68 -20.54 0.34
CA GLU A 61 -4.86 -21.07 -1.02
C GLU A 61 -4.44 -20.09 -2.11
N THR A 62 -4.50 -18.78 -1.84
CA THR A 62 -4.20 -17.74 -2.82
C THR A 62 -2.93 -16.94 -2.51
N GLN A 63 -2.27 -17.24 -1.38
CA GLN A 63 -1.06 -16.51 -0.97
C GLN A 63 0.01 -16.54 -2.09
N GLY A 64 0.48 -15.37 -2.48
CA GLY A 64 1.53 -15.21 -3.49
C GLY A 64 1.02 -15.16 -4.93
N THR A 65 -0.25 -15.47 -5.20
CA THR A 65 -0.79 -15.50 -6.57
C THR A 65 -0.66 -14.16 -7.28
N SER A 66 -0.74 -13.04 -6.56
CA SER A 66 -0.55 -11.71 -7.14
C SER A 66 0.86 -11.50 -7.73
N GLU A 67 1.90 -11.97 -7.02
CA GLU A 67 3.28 -11.95 -7.53
C GLU A 67 3.46 -12.91 -8.70
N GLU A 68 2.85 -14.09 -8.65
CA GLU A 68 2.88 -15.05 -9.76
C GLU A 68 2.25 -14.48 -11.03
N TYR A 69 1.10 -13.81 -10.90
CA TYR A 69 0.42 -13.20 -12.04
C TYR A 69 1.26 -12.07 -12.65
N LEU A 70 1.88 -11.24 -11.81
CA LEU A 70 2.74 -10.15 -12.25
C LEU A 70 4.00 -10.69 -12.97
N GLY A 71 4.66 -11.71 -12.40
CA GLY A 71 5.84 -12.34 -13.00
C GLY A 71 5.53 -13.00 -14.33
N ARG A 72 4.44 -13.77 -14.40
CA ARG A 72 3.96 -14.38 -15.64
C ARG A 72 3.65 -13.34 -16.70
N TRP A 73 2.99 -12.24 -16.33
CA TRP A 73 2.68 -11.18 -17.29
C TRP A 73 3.95 -10.59 -17.91
N ILE A 74 4.97 -10.23 -17.12
CA ILE A 74 6.24 -9.68 -17.64
C ILE A 74 6.89 -10.63 -18.65
N ARG A 75 6.92 -11.93 -18.31
CA ARG A 75 7.51 -12.96 -19.16
C ARG A 75 6.71 -13.15 -20.46
N GLU A 76 5.38 -13.23 -20.37
CA GLU A 76 4.50 -13.54 -21.49
C GLU A 76 4.27 -12.33 -22.41
N SER A 77 4.16 -11.11 -21.85
CA SER A 77 4.03 -9.86 -22.61
C SER A 77 5.32 -9.45 -23.32
N LYS A 78 6.46 -10.04 -22.93
CA LYS A 78 7.81 -9.63 -23.36
C LYS A 78 8.12 -8.17 -23.07
N THR A 79 7.46 -7.58 -22.06
CA THR A 79 7.79 -6.25 -21.58
C THR A 79 9.22 -6.28 -21.02
N PRO A 80 10.12 -5.38 -21.48
CA PRO A 80 11.48 -5.35 -20.96
C PRO A 80 11.48 -5.18 -19.44
N ARG A 81 12.14 -6.09 -18.71
CA ARG A 81 12.15 -6.06 -17.24
C ARG A 81 12.68 -4.73 -16.69
N ASN A 82 13.63 -4.09 -17.38
CA ASN A 82 14.20 -2.79 -16.99
C ASN A 82 13.28 -1.58 -17.30
N SER A 83 12.21 -1.75 -18.06
CA SER A 83 11.20 -0.70 -18.27
C SER A 83 10.10 -0.71 -17.21
N VAL A 84 10.12 -1.68 -16.30
CA VAL A 84 9.15 -1.87 -15.22
C VAL A 84 9.86 -1.70 -13.88
N VAL A 85 9.25 -0.95 -12.98
CA VAL A 85 9.64 -0.84 -11.58
C VAL A 85 8.73 -1.74 -10.75
N LEU A 86 9.30 -2.77 -10.15
CA LEU A 86 8.57 -3.70 -9.29
C LEU A 86 8.82 -3.38 -7.81
N ALA A 87 7.73 -3.10 -7.10
CA ALA A 87 7.71 -3.09 -5.65
C ALA A 87 7.02 -4.34 -5.10
N THR A 88 7.64 -4.99 -4.12
CA THR A 88 6.97 -6.00 -3.30
C THR A 88 7.39 -5.89 -1.84
N LYS A 89 6.77 -6.69 -0.97
CA LYS A 89 6.85 -6.49 0.48
C LYS A 89 6.99 -7.79 1.24
N VAL A 90 7.78 -7.73 2.31
CA VAL A 90 7.82 -8.75 3.37
C VAL A 90 6.75 -8.45 4.42
N THR A 91 5.92 -9.44 4.66
CA THR A 91 4.88 -9.51 5.69
C THR A 91 5.54 -9.46 7.06
N GLY A 92 5.19 -8.48 7.89
CA GLY A 92 5.63 -8.43 9.28
C GLY A 92 4.93 -9.49 10.14
N PRO A 93 5.16 -9.49 11.46
CA PRO A 93 4.58 -10.46 12.37
C PRO A 93 3.06 -10.51 12.29
N SER A 94 2.49 -11.71 12.23
CA SER A 94 1.04 -11.92 12.18
C SER A 94 0.65 -13.19 12.93
N GLY A 95 -0.29 -13.05 13.86
CA GLY A 95 -0.85 -14.18 14.60
C GLY A 95 -1.88 -14.99 13.81
N GLN A 96 -2.28 -14.52 12.62
CA GLN A 96 -3.38 -15.11 11.84
C GLN A 96 -2.92 -15.75 10.53
N MET A 97 -1.85 -15.23 9.93
CA MET A 97 -1.36 -15.68 8.63
C MET A 97 -0.35 -16.83 8.80
N THR A 98 -0.79 -17.92 9.43
CA THR A 98 0.07 -19.08 9.74
C THR A 98 0.62 -19.79 8.49
N TRP A 99 0.06 -19.50 7.32
CA TRP A 99 0.48 -20.04 6.03
C TRP A 99 1.59 -19.22 5.35
N VAL A 100 1.85 -17.99 5.79
CA VAL A 100 2.93 -17.16 5.25
C VAL A 100 4.21 -17.51 6.00
N ARG A 101 5.17 -18.19 5.37
CA ARG A 101 6.44 -18.61 6.01
C ARG A 101 6.24 -19.23 7.41
N ASP A 102 5.29 -20.15 7.51
CA ASP A 102 4.91 -20.84 8.77
C ASP A 102 4.47 -19.91 9.91
N GLY A 103 3.87 -18.76 9.55
CA GLY A 103 3.45 -17.72 10.48
C GLY A 103 4.63 -16.84 10.83
N PRO A 104 4.78 -15.66 10.18
CA PRO A 104 5.92 -14.82 10.42
C PRO A 104 5.83 -14.29 11.85
N LYS A 105 6.83 -14.61 12.67
CA LYS A 105 6.88 -14.18 14.08
C LYS A 105 7.67 -12.90 14.25
N CYS A 106 8.61 -12.66 13.33
CA CYS A 106 9.50 -11.52 13.33
C CYS A 106 10.06 -11.25 11.91
N LEU A 107 10.69 -10.09 11.75
CA LEU A 107 11.47 -9.67 10.59
C LEU A 107 12.97 -9.85 10.87
N ASP A 108 13.37 -11.06 11.28
CA ASP A 108 14.78 -11.42 11.42
C ASP A 108 15.47 -11.62 10.07
N ALA A 109 16.78 -11.90 10.13
CA ALA A 109 17.58 -12.13 8.94
C ALA A 109 17.04 -13.26 8.04
N GLY A 110 16.60 -14.37 8.65
CA GLY A 110 16.09 -15.54 7.94
C GLY A 110 14.76 -15.26 7.25
N ASN A 111 13.79 -14.71 7.98
CA ASN A 111 12.47 -14.38 7.45
C ASN A 111 12.54 -13.40 6.29
N ILE A 112 13.40 -12.37 6.38
CA ILE A 112 13.58 -11.41 5.29
C ILE A 112 14.19 -12.10 4.06
N ALA A 113 15.22 -12.94 4.25
CA ALA A 113 15.87 -13.65 3.14
C ALA A 113 14.90 -14.63 2.44
N ASP A 114 14.17 -15.42 3.23
CA ASP A 114 13.20 -16.39 2.72
C ASP A 114 12.04 -15.71 1.97
N ALA A 115 11.57 -14.57 2.49
CA ALA A 115 10.53 -13.78 1.83
C ALA A 115 11.02 -13.21 0.49
N ILE A 116 12.24 -12.65 0.43
CA ILE A 116 12.83 -12.14 -0.81
C ILE A 116 12.95 -13.27 -1.84
N ASP A 117 13.50 -14.41 -1.44
CA ASP A 117 13.71 -15.54 -2.35
C ASP A 117 12.39 -16.14 -2.83
N GLY A 118 11.38 -16.19 -1.95
CA GLY A 118 10.01 -16.56 -2.32
C GLY A 118 9.39 -15.61 -3.34
N SER A 119 9.50 -14.31 -3.10
CA SER A 119 9.00 -13.27 -4.01
C SER A 119 9.70 -13.31 -5.38
N LEU A 120 11.02 -13.42 -5.42
CA LEU A 120 11.78 -13.50 -6.68
C LEU A 120 11.39 -14.74 -7.50
N ARG A 121 11.18 -15.89 -6.85
CA ARG A 121 10.70 -17.11 -7.52
C ARG A 121 9.32 -16.90 -8.15
N ARG A 122 8.36 -16.34 -7.41
CA ARG A 122 6.99 -16.07 -7.92
C ARG A 122 6.98 -15.01 -9.01
N LEU A 123 7.75 -13.94 -8.85
CA LEU A 123 7.89 -12.86 -9.84
C LEU A 123 8.71 -13.27 -11.07
N GLN A 124 9.37 -14.42 -11.06
CA GLN A 124 10.20 -14.93 -12.15
C GLN A 124 11.27 -13.92 -12.61
N THR A 125 11.93 -13.27 -11.66
CA THR A 125 12.96 -12.26 -11.91
C THR A 125 14.09 -12.36 -10.89
N ASP A 126 15.28 -11.89 -11.25
CA ASP A 126 16.47 -11.96 -10.39
C ASP A 126 16.60 -10.78 -9.42
N TYR A 127 15.81 -9.71 -9.61
CA TYR A 127 15.85 -8.53 -8.76
C TYR A 127 14.49 -7.85 -8.59
N ILE A 128 14.33 -7.20 -7.43
CA ILE A 128 13.20 -6.31 -7.11
C ILE A 128 13.71 -4.87 -7.05
N ASP A 129 13.00 -3.92 -7.67
CA ASP A 129 13.43 -2.53 -7.67
C ASP A 129 13.25 -1.87 -6.31
N LEU A 130 12.10 -2.10 -5.66
CA LEU A 130 11.80 -1.60 -4.32
C LEU A 130 11.28 -2.71 -3.42
N TYR A 131 12.03 -3.07 -2.39
CA TYR A 131 11.56 -4.01 -1.38
C TYR A 131 11.15 -3.29 -0.11
N GLN A 132 9.97 -3.62 0.41
CA GLN A 132 9.37 -2.89 1.52
C GLN A 132 9.12 -3.82 2.71
N ILE A 133 9.35 -3.31 3.92
CA ILE A 133 8.75 -3.90 5.11
C ILE A 133 7.25 -3.54 5.08
N HIS A 134 6.37 -4.54 4.97
CA HIS A 134 4.93 -4.30 4.81
C HIS A 134 4.31 -3.69 6.07
N TRP A 135 4.82 -4.08 7.24
CA TRP A 135 4.54 -3.41 8.51
C TRP A 135 5.60 -3.67 9.54
N PRO A 136 5.66 -2.81 10.58
CA PRO A 136 6.67 -2.92 11.61
C PRO A 136 6.64 -4.27 12.31
N ASP A 137 7.84 -4.77 12.58
CA ASP A 137 8.05 -5.94 13.45
C ASP A 137 7.62 -5.66 14.90
N ARG A 138 7.98 -4.47 15.39
CA ARG A 138 7.59 -4.04 16.73
C ARG A 138 6.10 -3.82 16.81
N PHE A 139 5.56 -3.98 18.02
CA PHE A 139 4.21 -3.54 18.30
C PHE A 139 4.08 -2.02 18.13
N VAL A 140 3.06 -1.61 17.37
CA VAL A 140 2.71 -0.21 17.16
C VAL A 140 1.26 -0.01 17.59
N CYS A 141 1.07 0.73 18.68
CA CYS A 141 -0.26 1.12 19.17
C CYS A 141 -0.84 2.24 18.30
N ARG A 142 -2.12 2.12 17.92
CA ARG A 142 -2.85 3.16 17.16
C ARG A 142 -2.99 4.49 17.93
N HIS A 143 -2.80 4.51 19.26
CA HIS A 143 -3.01 5.68 20.13
C HIS A 143 -2.15 6.93 19.82
N ILE A 144 -1.18 6.86 18.91
CA ILE A 144 -0.46 8.05 18.42
C ILE A 144 -1.20 8.76 17.27
N PHE A 145 -2.30 8.21 16.76
CA PHE A 145 -3.03 8.72 15.58
C PHE A 145 -4.55 8.77 15.75
N VAL A 146 -5.06 9.56 16.72
CA VAL A 146 -6.48 9.96 16.92
C VAL A 146 -7.18 9.30 18.11
N VAL A 147 -7.80 10.17 18.92
CA VAL A 147 -8.61 9.92 20.11
C VAL A 147 -10.03 9.46 19.70
N VAL A 148 -10.58 8.50 20.46
CA VAL A 148 -11.95 7.94 20.48
C VAL A 148 -12.27 6.77 19.52
N CYS A 149 -12.35 5.55 20.09
CA CYS A 149 -13.58 4.74 20.18
C CYS A 149 -13.32 3.43 20.94
N LYS A 150 -14.05 3.22 22.04
CA LYS A 150 -14.15 1.97 22.81
C LYS A 150 -15.07 0.99 22.08
N ILE A 151 -14.74 -0.32 22.12
CA ILE A 151 -15.61 -1.45 22.55
C ILE A 151 -14.96 -2.80 22.18
N SER A 152 -14.89 -3.66 23.20
CA SER A 152 -14.81 -5.14 23.22
C SER A 152 -13.46 -5.84 22.96
N ALA A 153 -12.78 -6.11 24.06
CA ALA A 153 -11.73 -7.12 24.22
C ALA A 153 -12.31 -8.55 24.23
N LYS A 154 -11.76 -9.47 23.41
CA LYS A 154 -11.71 -10.93 23.68
C LYS A 154 -11.02 -11.72 22.55
N PHE A 155 -9.74 -11.53 22.25
CA PHE A 155 -8.94 -12.58 21.58
C PHE A 155 -7.44 -12.46 21.95
N ASN A 156 -6.80 -13.61 22.21
CA ASN A 156 -5.34 -13.72 22.35
C ASN A 156 -4.72 -13.50 20.97
N TYR A 157 -4.15 -12.30 20.75
CA TYR A 157 -3.79 -11.78 19.43
C TYR A 157 -2.34 -11.32 19.41
N VAL A 158 -1.59 -11.69 18.38
CA VAL A 158 -0.50 -10.85 17.87
C VAL A 158 -1.20 -9.83 16.97
N PRO A 159 -1.18 -8.54 17.30
CA PRO A 159 -1.92 -7.52 16.58
C PRO A 159 -1.32 -7.37 15.19
N MET A 160 -1.91 -8.10 14.24
CA MET A 160 -2.18 -7.53 12.93
C MET A 160 -2.80 -6.17 13.18
N PHE A 161 -2.34 -5.18 12.45
CA PHE A 161 -2.73 -3.78 12.53
C PHE A 161 -4.11 -3.48 13.16
N TRP A 162 -4.23 -2.34 13.84
CA TRP A 162 -5.51 -1.70 14.22
C TRP A 162 -6.11 -2.01 15.59
N GLU A 163 -5.40 -2.69 16.50
CA GLU A 163 -5.80 -2.66 17.91
C GLU A 163 -5.72 -1.23 18.48
N THR A 164 -6.84 -0.77 19.02
CA THR A 164 -6.97 0.56 19.63
C THR A 164 -6.34 0.63 21.01
N GLU A 165 -6.15 -0.50 21.71
CA GLU A 165 -5.63 -0.55 23.07
C GLU A 165 -4.20 -1.09 23.10
N CYS A 166 -3.33 -0.34 23.79
CA CYS A 166 -1.95 -0.70 24.02
C CYS A 166 -1.90 -1.51 25.33
N ASP A 167 -1.66 -2.82 25.27
CA ASP A 167 -1.44 -3.62 26.48
C ASP A 167 0.07 -3.67 26.80
N PRO A 168 0.57 -2.89 27.77
CA PRO A 168 1.99 -2.84 28.10
C PRO A 168 2.49 -4.14 28.76
N THR A 169 1.58 -5.05 29.15
CA THR A 169 1.94 -6.34 29.76
C THR A 169 2.22 -7.42 28.71
N ARG A 170 1.81 -7.20 27.45
CA ARG A 170 2.14 -8.10 26.34
C ARG A 170 3.61 -7.91 25.93
N GLN A 171 4.41 -8.93 26.16
CA GLN A 171 5.76 -9.00 25.61
C GLN A 171 5.68 -9.42 24.14
N PHE A 172 6.09 -8.52 23.25
CA PHE A 172 6.30 -8.84 21.84
C PHE A 172 7.80 -9.06 21.63
N CYS A 173 8.17 -10.26 21.17
CA CYS A 173 9.53 -10.47 20.68
C CYS A 173 9.67 -9.64 19.40
N SER A 174 10.49 -8.59 19.44
CA SER A 174 10.73 -7.73 18.28
C SER A 174 12.21 -7.68 17.92
N ILE A 175 12.51 -7.77 16.65
CA ILE A 175 13.85 -7.68 16.09
C ILE A 175 14.26 -6.20 15.97
N PRO A 176 15.47 -5.82 16.43
CA PRO A 176 15.93 -4.45 16.28
C PRO A 176 15.94 -3.98 14.83
N MET A 177 15.55 -2.73 14.58
CA MET A 177 15.55 -2.12 13.23
C MET A 177 16.94 -2.18 12.56
N LYS A 178 18.01 -2.21 13.36
CA LYS A 178 19.38 -2.43 12.86
C LYS A 178 19.55 -3.79 12.22
N GLU A 179 19.06 -4.85 12.84
CA GLU A 179 19.15 -6.19 12.28
C GLU A 179 18.30 -6.33 11.01
N GLN A 180 17.08 -5.77 11.03
CA GLN A 180 16.22 -5.68 9.85
C GLN A 180 16.96 -5.00 8.68
N LEU A 181 17.56 -3.83 8.95
CA LEU A 181 18.27 -3.05 7.94
C LEU A 181 19.59 -3.71 7.49
N ASP A 182 20.30 -4.39 8.39
CA ASP A 182 21.50 -5.18 8.05
C ASP A 182 21.12 -6.35 7.11
N SER A 183 19.95 -6.99 7.31
CA SER A 183 19.47 -8.04 6.41
C SER A 183 19.08 -7.51 5.03
N LEU A 184 18.34 -6.41 4.99
CA LEU A 184 18.01 -5.72 3.74
C LEU A 184 19.27 -5.24 3.02
N GLY A 185 20.29 -4.78 3.74
CA GLY A 185 21.59 -4.42 3.19
C GLY A 185 22.28 -5.57 2.48
N ARG A 186 22.32 -6.77 3.09
CA ARG A 186 22.87 -7.95 2.42
C ARG A 186 22.14 -8.30 1.12
N ALA A 187 20.82 -8.11 1.07
CA ALA A 187 20.05 -8.34 -0.15
C ALA A 187 20.30 -7.27 -1.23
N VAL A 188 20.60 -6.03 -0.82
CA VAL A 188 21.07 -4.98 -1.73
C VAL A 188 22.45 -5.33 -2.29
N ASP A 189 23.39 -5.71 -1.42
CA ASP A 189 24.76 -6.09 -1.81
C ASP A 189 24.78 -7.31 -2.74
N SER A 190 23.87 -8.27 -2.55
CA SER A 190 23.72 -9.43 -3.43
C SER A 190 22.97 -9.13 -4.74
N GLY A 191 22.46 -7.91 -4.93
CA GLY A 191 21.71 -7.49 -6.12
C GLY A 191 20.26 -8.02 -6.20
N LYS A 192 19.76 -8.69 -5.16
CA LYS A 192 18.40 -9.24 -5.12
C LYS A 192 17.34 -8.14 -5.00
N ILE A 193 17.68 -7.04 -4.33
CA ILE A 193 16.83 -5.85 -4.23
C ILE A 193 17.66 -4.59 -4.54
N ARG A 194 17.06 -3.55 -5.12
CA ARG A 194 17.79 -2.31 -5.46
C ARG A 194 17.61 -1.21 -4.42
N TYR A 195 16.39 -1.05 -3.91
CA TYR A 195 16.04 -0.02 -2.94
C TYR A 195 15.18 -0.57 -1.83
N VAL A 196 15.23 0.11 -0.68
CA VAL A 196 14.48 -0.25 0.52
C VAL A 196 13.43 0.82 0.82
N GLY A 197 12.20 0.38 1.05
CA GLY A 197 11.09 1.21 1.53
C GLY A 197 10.50 0.66 2.83
N LEU A 198 9.63 1.46 3.45
CA LEU A 198 8.83 1.05 4.60
C LEU A 198 7.36 1.19 4.25
N SER A 199 6.52 0.41 4.89
CA SER A 199 5.07 0.52 4.77
C SER A 199 4.44 0.52 6.15
N ASN A 200 3.37 1.30 6.31
CA ASN A 200 2.61 1.42 7.56
C ASN A 200 3.45 1.75 8.80
N GLU A 201 4.53 2.50 8.61
CA GLU A 201 5.43 2.87 9.69
C GLU A 201 4.99 4.20 10.32
N THR A 202 5.24 4.31 11.62
CA THR A 202 5.19 5.56 12.36
C THR A 202 6.34 6.52 12.01
N PRO A 203 6.24 7.77 12.46
CA PRO A 203 7.37 8.70 12.44
C PRO A 203 8.61 8.22 13.19
N TYR A 204 8.38 7.59 14.35
CA TYR A 204 9.45 7.15 15.23
C TYR A 204 10.35 6.14 14.54
N GLY A 205 9.78 5.06 14.00
CA GLY A 205 10.58 4.02 13.36
C GLY A 205 11.13 4.47 12.02
N VAL A 206 10.44 5.32 11.24
CA VAL A 206 11.05 5.96 10.05
C VAL A 206 12.34 6.69 10.45
N MET A 207 12.27 7.56 11.46
CA MET A 207 13.46 8.30 11.93
C MET A 207 14.53 7.38 12.53
N LYS A 208 14.13 6.28 13.18
CA LYS A 208 15.09 5.29 13.69
C LYS A 208 15.77 4.52 12.57
N PHE A 209 15.08 4.11 11.51
CA PHE A 209 15.70 3.51 10.34
C PHE A 209 16.69 4.47 9.67
N VAL A 210 16.31 5.74 9.50
CA VAL A 210 17.21 6.79 9.00
C VAL A 210 18.45 6.92 9.89
N GLN A 211 18.26 7.06 11.21
CA GLN A 211 19.36 7.18 12.17
C GLN A 211 20.31 5.96 12.12
N VAL A 212 19.77 4.75 11.97
CA VAL A 212 20.57 3.52 11.90
C VAL A 212 21.33 3.44 10.57
N ALA A 213 20.70 3.86 9.47
CA ALA A 213 21.33 3.96 8.16
C ALA A 213 22.49 4.96 8.18
N GLU A 214 22.30 6.16 8.74
CA GLU A 214 23.33 7.21 8.78
C GLU A 214 24.57 6.84 9.61
N ARG A 215 24.42 5.96 10.59
CA ARG A 215 25.54 5.46 11.42
C ARG A 215 26.47 4.50 10.69
N SER A 216 26.18 4.13 9.44
CA SER A 216 27.04 3.25 8.64
C SER A 216 26.96 3.60 7.16
N THR A 217 28.11 3.70 6.51
CA THR A 217 28.20 3.93 5.06
C THR A 217 27.73 2.73 4.23
N CYS A 218 27.60 1.54 4.84
CA CYS A 218 27.30 0.28 4.16
C CYS A 218 25.82 -0.10 4.23
N ARG A 219 24.99 0.64 4.99
CA ARG A 219 23.56 0.33 5.10
C ARG A 219 22.77 1.02 4.01
N PRO A 220 21.73 0.37 3.46
CA PRO A 220 20.86 1.02 2.51
C PRO A 220 20.07 2.15 3.17
N LYS A 221 19.84 3.22 2.42
CA LYS A 221 18.94 4.30 2.83
C LYS A 221 17.50 3.89 2.55
N ILE A 222 16.59 4.29 3.44
CA ILE A 222 15.15 4.20 3.18
C ILE A 222 14.77 5.30 2.19
N VAL A 223 14.22 4.93 1.04
CA VAL A 223 13.87 5.91 -0.02
C VAL A 223 12.39 6.25 -0.08
N SER A 224 11.53 5.39 0.46
CA SER A 224 10.08 5.58 0.39
C SER A 224 9.35 5.10 1.63
N LEU A 225 8.18 5.69 1.86
CA LEU A 225 7.20 5.28 2.86
C LEU A 225 5.83 5.12 2.19
N GLN A 226 5.30 3.90 2.23
CA GLN A 226 3.96 3.56 1.77
C GLN A 226 2.97 3.64 2.93
N VAL A 227 1.98 4.54 2.84
CA VAL A 227 1.01 4.80 3.92
C VAL A 227 -0.37 5.12 3.36
N VAL A 228 -1.42 4.85 4.14
CA VAL A 228 -2.74 5.46 3.90
C VAL A 228 -2.55 6.95 4.12
N TYR A 229 -2.87 7.76 3.10
CA TYR A 229 -2.62 9.18 3.17
C TYR A 229 -3.40 9.82 4.34
N LEU A 230 -2.67 10.27 5.37
CA LEU A 230 -3.15 11.13 6.46
C LEU A 230 -2.38 12.46 6.43
N MET A 231 -3.11 13.57 6.49
CA MET A 231 -2.68 14.88 6.01
C MET A 231 -1.60 15.58 6.86
N GLU A 232 -1.40 15.22 8.12
CA GLU A 232 -0.85 16.18 9.09
C GLU A 232 0.60 15.94 9.55
N PHE A 233 1.18 14.75 9.36
CA PHE A 233 2.46 14.44 10.02
C PHE A 233 3.71 14.51 9.10
N ILE A 234 3.57 14.27 7.80
CA ILE A 234 4.73 13.86 6.96
C ILE A 234 5.62 15.02 6.48
N LEU A 235 5.23 16.26 6.76
CA LEU A 235 5.90 17.49 6.29
C LEU A 235 7.37 17.64 6.75
N SER A 236 7.81 16.90 7.78
CA SER A 236 9.21 16.93 8.25
C SER A 236 10.15 15.96 7.51
N LEU A 237 9.64 15.02 6.72
CA LEU A 237 10.43 13.96 6.08
C LEU A 237 10.84 14.33 4.64
N LYS A 238 11.55 15.47 4.47
CA LYS A 238 11.94 15.99 3.14
C LYS A 238 12.76 15.02 2.26
N TRP A 239 13.30 13.95 2.83
CA TRP A 239 14.21 13.01 2.16
C TRP A 239 13.58 11.67 1.80
N ILE A 240 12.32 11.43 2.17
CA ILE A 240 11.61 10.17 1.93
C ILE A 240 10.37 10.45 1.10
N SER A 241 10.26 9.80 -0.04
CA SER A 241 9.11 9.92 -0.92
C SER A 241 7.90 9.14 -0.40
N LEU A 242 6.70 9.69 -0.55
CA LEU A 242 5.48 8.99 -0.19
C LEU A 242 4.86 8.20 -1.34
N LEU A 243 4.44 6.99 -1.00
CA LEU A 243 3.64 6.11 -1.82
C LEU A 243 2.25 5.98 -1.19
N ALA A 244 1.31 6.83 -1.63
CA ALA A 244 -0.02 6.87 -1.02
C ALA A 244 -0.86 5.70 -1.53
N TYR A 245 -1.33 4.83 -0.63
CA TYR A 245 -2.20 3.70 -1.00
C TYR A 245 -3.64 3.91 -0.54
N SER A 246 -4.55 3.12 -1.13
CA SER A 246 -6.01 3.23 -0.90
C SER A 246 -6.58 4.63 -1.14
N PRO A 247 -6.22 5.33 -2.24
CA PRO A 247 -6.66 6.71 -2.49
C PRO A 247 -8.17 6.85 -2.64
N LEU A 248 -8.89 5.75 -2.87
CA LEU A 248 -10.34 5.71 -3.01
C LEU A 248 -11.05 5.05 -1.82
N ALA A 249 -10.33 4.72 -0.73
CA ALA A 249 -10.89 4.05 0.45
C ALA A 249 -11.73 2.81 0.07
N MET A 250 -11.09 1.81 -0.57
CA MET A 250 -11.76 0.61 -1.08
C MET A 250 -12.93 0.89 -2.07
N GLY A 251 -12.84 2.01 -2.78
CA GLY A 251 -13.82 2.44 -3.77
C GLY A 251 -14.95 3.29 -3.22
N ILE A 252 -14.96 3.62 -1.92
CA ILE A 252 -16.01 4.44 -1.33
C ILE A 252 -16.04 5.85 -1.89
N LEU A 253 -14.87 6.44 -2.15
CA LEU A 253 -14.80 7.78 -2.73
C LEU A 253 -15.28 7.83 -4.19
N SER A 254 -15.50 6.68 -4.85
CA SER A 254 -16.19 6.65 -6.15
C SER A 254 -17.71 6.80 -6.01
N ARG A 255 -18.24 6.83 -4.77
CA ARG A 255 -19.65 6.84 -4.40
C ARG A 255 -20.48 5.62 -4.83
N LYS A 256 -19.83 4.55 -5.34
CA LYS A 256 -20.55 3.39 -5.88
C LYS A 256 -21.46 2.69 -4.86
N TYR A 257 -21.12 2.75 -3.56
CA TYR A 257 -21.91 2.13 -2.49
C TYR A 257 -23.09 2.99 -1.99
N PHE A 258 -23.24 4.22 -2.49
CA PHE A 258 -24.30 5.15 -2.08
C PHE A 258 -25.45 5.24 -3.08
N SER A 259 -25.50 4.36 -4.09
CA SER A 259 -26.67 4.20 -4.95
C SER A 259 -27.83 3.55 -4.17
N HIS A 260 -29.03 3.61 -4.74
CA HIS A 260 -30.26 3.15 -4.10
C HIS A 260 -30.23 1.65 -3.71
N ASP A 261 -29.35 0.86 -4.32
CA ASP A 261 -29.22 -0.61 -4.16
C ASP A 261 -27.91 -1.04 -3.47
N GLU A 262 -27.31 -0.22 -2.59
CA GLU A 262 -26.03 -0.51 -1.89
C GLU A 262 -24.80 -0.71 -2.83
N GLY A 263 -24.94 -0.35 -4.10
CA GLY A 263 -23.89 -0.42 -5.11
C GLY A 263 -23.77 -1.76 -5.85
N PRO A 264 -22.78 -1.88 -6.76
CA PRO A 264 -22.61 -3.07 -7.58
C PRO A 264 -22.34 -4.32 -6.73
N ALA A 265 -22.96 -5.45 -7.07
CA ALA A 265 -22.77 -6.72 -6.35
C ALA A 265 -21.32 -7.24 -6.40
N ASP A 266 -20.58 -6.88 -7.45
CA ASP A 266 -19.17 -7.24 -7.66
C ASP A 266 -18.19 -6.22 -7.04
N ALA A 267 -18.68 -5.20 -6.35
CA ALA A 267 -17.83 -4.27 -5.62
C ALA A 267 -17.16 -4.93 -4.41
N GLN A 268 -15.93 -4.53 -4.10
CA GLN A 268 -15.08 -5.21 -3.10
C GLN A 268 -15.76 -5.37 -1.73
N LEU A 269 -16.37 -4.32 -1.17
CA LEU A 269 -17.05 -4.41 0.13
C LEU A 269 -18.34 -5.23 0.08
N ASN A 270 -18.93 -5.43 -1.10
CA ASN A 270 -20.13 -6.26 -1.27
C ASN A 270 -19.75 -7.74 -1.44
N VAL A 271 -18.73 -8.05 -2.24
CA VAL A 271 -18.23 -9.43 -2.44
C VAL A 271 -17.67 -10.02 -1.15
N PHE A 272 -16.97 -9.21 -0.34
CA PHE A 272 -16.31 -9.68 0.88
C PHE A 272 -17.08 -9.34 2.16
N ARG A 273 -18.36 -9.01 2.06
CA ARG A 273 -19.21 -8.72 3.23
C ARG A 273 -19.16 -9.86 4.25
N GLY A 274 -18.79 -9.54 5.49
CA GLY A 274 -18.60 -10.49 6.60
C GLY A 274 -17.34 -11.36 6.52
N LYS A 275 -16.53 -11.21 5.46
CA LYS A 275 -15.29 -11.98 5.21
C LYS A 275 -14.03 -11.12 5.32
N TYR A 276 -14.18 -9.79 5.27
CA TYR A 276 -13.09 -8.84 5.39
C TYR A 276 -13.35 -7.84 6.52
N SER A 277 -13.43 -8.36 7.73
CA SER A 277 -13.73 -7.58 8.94
C SER A 277 -12.79 -6.38 9.13
N GLU A 278 -11.51 -6.52 8.73
CA GLU A 278 -10.54 -5.44 8.75
C GLU A 278 -11.01 -4.23 7.92
N GLY A 279 -11.32 -4.45 6.63
CA GLY A 279 -11.78 -3.39 5.75
C GLY A 279 -13.12 -2.81 6.17
N GLU A 280 -14.05 -3.64 6.61
CA GLU A 280 -15.37 -3.20 7.08
C GLU A 280 -15.29 -2.33 8.34
N SER A 281 -14.42 -2.69 9.30
CA SER A 281 -14.22 -1.91 10.52
C SER A 281 -13.68 -0.51 10.23
N ARG A 282 -12.79 -0.38 9.24
CA ARG A 282 -12.19 0.90 8.85
C ARG A 282 -13.15 1.80 8.08
N TYR A 283 -13.98 1.19 7.24
CA TYR A 283 -14.70 1.88 6.17
C TYR A 283 -16.21 1.81 6.32
N ASN A 284 -16.69 1.70 7.55
CA ASN A 284 -18.08 1.50 7.89
C ASN A 284 -19.04 2.40 7.06
N LEU A 285 -19.74 1.78 6.10
CA LEU A 285 -20.64 2.45 5.16
C LEU A 285 -21.86 3.09 5.83
N SER A 286 -22.15 2.72 7.09
CA SER A 286 -23.19 3.36 7.89
C SER A 286 -22.79 4.75 8.40
N ASN A 287 -21.52 5.15 8.23
CA ASN A 287 -21.04 6.46 8.61
C ASN A 287 -21.53 7.54 7.62
N HIS A 288 -22.57 8.27 8.03
CA HIS A 288 -23.21 9.34 7.27
C HIS A 288 -22.25 10.47 6.85
N ILE A 289 -21.11 10.61 7.54
CA ILE A 289 -20.05 11.55 7.22
C ILE A 289 -19.50 11.33 5.81
N ILE A 290 -19.39 10.08 5.37
CA ILE A 290 -18.76 9.72 4.09
C ILE A 290 -19.61 10.14 2.88
N ARG A 291 -20.90 10.44 3.08
CA ARG A 291 -21.82 10.91 2.04
C ARG A 291 -21.68 12.39 1.68
N ALA A 292 -20.97 13.19 2.51
CA ALA A 292 -21.18 14.64 2.58
C ALA A 292 -20.34 15.52 1.63
N ALA A 293 -19.73 15.00 0.56
CA ALA A 293 -18.96 15.83 -0.37
C ALA A 293 -19.46 15.64 -1.80
N ALA A 294 -20.35 16.52 -2.27
CA ALA A 294 -20.72 16.65 -3.68
C ALA A 294 -19.95 17.83 -4.29
N MET A 295 -19.15 17.55 -5.32
CA MET A 295 -18.42 18.55 -6.11
C MET A 295 -18.64 18.26 -7.60
N SER A 296 -18.45 19.27 -8.45
CA SER A 296 -18.70 19.24 -9.89
C SER A 296 -17.76 18.30 -10.68
N LEU A 297 -16.72 17.76 -10.03
CA LEU A 297 -15.75 16.86 -10.63
C LEU A 297 -16.14 15.40 -10.42
N HIS A 298 -15.71 14.53 -11.33
CA HIS A 298 -15.87 13.09 -11.17
C HIS A 298 -15.18 12.63 -9.86
N PRO A 299 -15.87 11.88 -8.97
CA PRO A 299 -15.38 11.62 -7.61
C PRO A 299 -14.02 10.90 -7.55
N VAL A 300 -13.80 9.95 -8.46
CA VAL A 300 -12.52 9.23 -8.58
C VAL A 300 -11.41 10.19 -8.99
N SER A 301 -11.67 11.02 -10.00
CA SER A 301 -10.68 11.95 -10.55
C SER A 301 -10.30 13.02 -9.52
N LEU A 302 -11.28 13.52 -8.76
CA LEU A 302 -11.07 14.44 -7.65
C LEU A 302 -10.16 13.84 -6.57
N ALA A 303 -10.45 12.60 -6.13
CA ALA A 303 -9.67 11.95 -5.10
C ALA A 303 -8.21 11.69 -5.54
N ILE A 304 -8.02 11.19 -6.77
CA ILE A 304 -6.68 10.95 -7.33
C ILE A 304 -5.91 12.27 -7.47
N ALA A 305 -6.52 13.30 -8.06
CA ALA A 305 -5.90 14.62 -8.20
C ALA A 305 -5.55 15.25 -6.85
N PHE A 306 -6.41 15.06 -5.84
CA PHE A 306 -6.16 15.57 -4.50
C PHE A 306 -4.91 14.95 -3.88
N VAL A 307 -4.77 13.63 -3.93
CA VAL A 307 -3.58 12.95 -3.40
C VAL A 307 -2.33 13.30 -4.21
N LEU A 308 -2.42 13.39 -5.54
CA LEU A 308 -1.30 13.76 -6.40
C LEU A 308 -0.83 15.22 -6.24
N SER A 309 -1.73 16.12 -5.84
CA SER A 309 -1.39 17.53 -5.61
C SER A 309 -0.53 17.75 -4.36
N ARG A 310 -0.29 16.70 -3.55
CA ARG A 310 0.45 16.80 -2.29
C ARG A 310 1.96 16.76 -2.55
N PRO A 311 2.75 17.74 -2.07
CA PRO A 311 4.17 17.86 -2.43
C PRO A 311 5.05 16.65 -2.14
N LEU A 312 4.72 15.85 -1.13
CA LEU A 312 5.52 14.70 -0.72
C LEU A 312 5.12 13.39 -1.40
N VAL A 313 3.96 13.37 -2.06
CA VAL A 313 3.46 12.18 -2.76
C VAL A 313 4.22 12.05 -4.08
N ALA A 314 5.07 11.03 -4.16
CA ALA A 314 5.74 10.67 -5.41
C ALA A 314 4.79 9.89 -6.31
N SER A 315 4.11 8.88 -5.76
CA SER A 315 3.19 8.05 -6.54
C SER A 315 1.96 7.64 -5.73
N VAL A 316 0.84 7.46 -6.43
CA VAL A 316 -0.42 6.99 -5.87
C VAL A 316 -0.66 5.54 -6.30
N ILE A 317 -0.77 4.65 -5.32
CA ILE A 317 -1.02 3.23 -5.51
C ILE A 317 -2.54 3.03 -5.56
N PHE A 318 -3.07 2.83 -6.76
CA PHE A 318 -4.48 2.59 -6.99
C PHE A 318 -4.75 1.11 -7.29
N GLY A 319 -5.95 0.65 -7.00
CA GLY A 319 -6.45 -0.66 -7.43
C GLY A 319 -7.55 -0.49 -8.47
N ALA A 320 -7.65 -1.45 -9.39
CA ALA A 320 -8.72 -1.52 -10.37
C ALA A 320 -9.10 -2.99 -10.59
N THR A 321 -10.39 -3.27 -10.70
CA THR A 321 -10.90 -4.58 -11.11
C THR A 321 -11.34 -4.61 -12.57
N LYS A 322 -11.53 -3.44 -13.19
CA LYS A 322 -12.01 -3.30 -14.58
C LYS A 322 -11.24 -2.22 -15.33
N SER A 323 -11.05 -2.39 -16.64
CA SER A 323 -10.27 -1.46 -17.47
C SER A 323 -10.84 -0.04 -17.51
N TRP A 324 -12.16 0.15 -17.36
CA TRP A 324 -12.74 1.50 -17.30
C TRP A 324 -12.39 2.23 -15.99
N GLN A 325 -12.15 1.51 -14.89
CA GLN A 325 -11.69 2.13 -13.63
C GLN A 325 -10.26 2.66 -13.77
N LEU A 326 -9.41 1.95 -14.53
CA LEU A 326 -8.10 2.44 -14.90
C LEU A 326 -8.22 3.77 -15.64
N GLN A 327 -9.16 3.89 -16.60
CA GLN A 327 -9.39 5.14 -17.32
C GLN A 327 -9.78 6.30 -16.40
N GLU A 328 -10.69 6.08 -15.44
CA GLU A 328 -11.10 7.11 -14.47
C GLU A 328 -9.93 7.63 -13.62
N VAL A 329 -9.01 6.74 -13.23
CA VAL A 329 -7.79 7.09 -12.49
C VAL A 329 -6.84 7.88 -13.38
N LEU A 330 -6.64 7.45 -14.64
CA LEU A 330 -5.82 8.16 -15.62
C LEU A 330 -6.34 9.57 -15.88
N ASP A 331 -7.66 9.76 -15.91
CA ASP A 331 -8.27 11.07 -16.05
C ASP A 331 -8.05 11.94 -14.81
N GLY A 332 -8.10 11.35 -13.61
CA GLY A 332 -7.71 12.03 -12.36
C GLY A 332 -6.29 12.56 -12.35
N CYS A 333 -5.35 11.88 -13.00
CA CYS A 333 -3.96 12.34 -13.11
C CYS A 333 -3.79 13.61 -13.98
N LYS A 334 -4.80 13.95 -14.79
CA LYS A 334 -4.79 15.13 -15.69
C LYS A 334 -5.48 16.35 -15.06
N VAL A 335 -6.11 16.18 -13.91
CA VAL A 335 -6.89 17.25 -13.26
C VAL A 335 -5.98 18.10 -12.40
N GLU A 336 -5.99 19.41 -12.66
CA GLU A 336 -5.40 20.42 -11.77
C GLU A 336 -6.49 20.95 -10.83
N LEU A 337 -6.23 20.89 -9.53
CA LEU A 337 -7.17 21.39 -8.53
C LEU A 337 -6.97 22.88 -8.31
N THR A 338 -8.04 23.66 -8.50
CA THR A 338 -8.01 25.09 -8.23
C THR A 338 -7.97 25.36 -6.72
N PRO A 339 -7.47 26.52 -6.28
CA PRO A 339 -7.48 26.92 -4.86
C PRO A 339 -8.88 26.85 -4.23
N GLU A 340 -9.94 27.15 -4.99
CA GLU A 340 -11.33 27.11 -4.53
C GLU A 340 -11.77 25.67 -4.24
N VAL A 341 -11.46 24.72 -5.13
CA VAL A 341 -11.76 23.30 -4.92
C VAL A 341 -11.03 22.77 -3.69
N ILE A 342 -9.76 23.15 -3.52
CA ILE A 342 -8.98 22.78 -2.32
C ILE A 342 -9.60 23.38 -1.06
N ALA A 343 -10.06 24.64 -1.10
CA ALA A 343 -10.72 25.28 0.04
C ALA A 343 -12.01 24.55 0.44
N GLU A 344 -12.82 24.10 -0.51
CA GLU A 344 -14.02 23.31 -0.24
C GLU A 344 -13.70 21.94 0.38
N ILE A 345 -12.69 21.24 -0.14
CA ILE A 345 -12.20 19.98 0.46
C ILE A 345 -11.77 20.22 1.92
N ASN A 346 -11.02 21.30 2.16
CA ASN A 346 -10.56 21.65 3.50
C ASN A 346 -11.72 21.99 4.45
N LYS A 347 -12.80 22.64 3.97
CA LYS A 347 -14.01 22.88 4.77
C LYS A 347 -14.67 21.56 5.20
N VAL A 348 -14.79 20.60 4.28
CA VAL A 348 -15.34 19.27 4.58
C VAL A 348 -14.43 18.55 5.58
N HIS A 349 -13.12 18.54 5.36
CA HIS A 349 -12.16 17.90 6.26
C HIS A 349 -12.17 18.51 7.66
N LYS A 350 -12.28 19.85 7.78
CA LYS A 350 -12.39 20.53 9.07
C LYS A 350 -13.64 20.11 9.86
N ARG A 351 -14.74 19.83 9.16
CA ARG A 351 -15.98 19.32 9.79
C ARG A 351 -15.86 17.85 10.17
N PHE A 352 -15.10 17.08 9.40
CA PHE A 352 -14.98 15.64 9.49
C PHE A 352 -13.51 15.19 9.40
N PRO A 353 -12.72 15.44 10.46
CA PRO A 353 -11.31 15.06 10.45
C PRO A 353 -11.16 13.55 10.54
N ASN A 354 -10.37 12.98 9.64
CA ASN A 354 -9.90 11.58 9.66
C ASN A 354 -11.00 10.53 9.99
N PRO A 355 -12.10 10.47 9.22
CA PRO A 355 -13.25 9.62 9.55
C PRO A 355 -12.98 8.11 9.41
N CYS A 356 -11.92 7.74 8.69
CA CYS A 356 -11.48 6.36 8.47
C CYS A 356 -9.95 6.26 8.66
N PRO A 357 -9.45 6.31 9.90
CA PRO A 357 -8.02 6.38 10.20
C PRO A 357 -7.29 5.06 9.91
#